data_AF-A0A081AA06-F1
#
_entry.id   AF-A0A081AA06-F1
#
_cell.length_a   1.000
_cell.length_b   1.000
_cell.length_c   1.000
_cell.angle_alpha   90.00
_cell.angle_beta   90.00
_cell.angle_gamma   90.00
#
_symmetry.space_group_name_H-M   'P 1'
#
loop_
_entity.id
_entity.type
_entity.pdbx_description
1 polymer ?
#
loop_
_entity_poly.entity_id
_entity_poly.type
_entity_poly.pdbx_seq_one_letter_code
_entity_poly.pdbx_strand_id
1 'polypeptide(L)'
;MAAAFGSNPYVIVEKYTAGQSCADDKLLGITTYLADGKCHKTGSAASYRATRRADNSVTVQPYTDGVCGTTGTLLTVSAADGTSNACASDTKVYGAGTTPLYLTSTVSYESNANSCKSGLPSYVATAVGTFAVCVPSSVCTGQSAPYTGTSCSSSLTYKDDMAAAFGSNPYVIVEKYTAGQSCAADKLSSITTYLADGKCHKTSSTASYRATRKADNSATIKTYADALCGTGETVTAVSASQGTTNACTTDTKVYGAGTTPLHLTSTVSYEANTNSCKSGLPSYVTTSVGAFAVCVPSSDCTGQAVPYTGTSCSSTLTYKDDMAAAFGSNPYVIVEKYNSGKSCAAAELASITTYLADGKCHKTDSAKSYRATRSADNSASIKTYSDAVCGTGETPTAVSASQGTDHTCFSDTKVYGGGSTPLYLTSTVSYDTNTNTCSSGVPSLVTTTTGNTDTCTASTACTGGAAPYTGTSCSTVSSYKADMAAAFGSSPYMIVKKYTSGMKCAAAQLTGITTYLADGNCHKTGSSTSYAATRSADGSAVIQSYNDATCGTAGTRLTVTAAQTANSCAADGNGIADTKVYGSGKTPKVYSSTLYFDTNSNNCQSGLPTQVVT
;
A
#
# COMPACT_ATOMS: atom_id res chain seq x y z
N MET A 1 25.40 -37.76 9.58
CA MET A 1 25.64 -36.75 10.63
C MET A 1 25.47 -35.33 10.12
N ALA A 2 26.14 -34.88 9.05
CA ALA A 2 25.92 -33.56 8.45
C ALA A 2 24.43 -33.27 8.12
N ALA A 3 23.69 -34.25 7.58
CA ALA A 3 22.26 -34.11 7.33
C ALA A 3 21.39 -33.99 8.60
N ALA A 4 21.85 -34.52 9.74
CA ALA A 4 21.09 -34.53 10.99
C ALA A 4 21.33 -33.29 11.85
N PHE A 5 22.56 -32.75 11.83
CA PHE A 5 22.95 -31.56 12.60
C PHE A 5 22.86 -30.27 11.78
N GLY A 6 22.73 -30.37 10.44
CA GLY A 6 22.68 -29.22 9.55
C GLY A 6 23.94 -28.38 9.67
N SER A 7 23.76 -27.08 9.91
CA SER A 7 24.84 -26.11 10.15
C SER A 7 25.36 -26.07 11.59
N ASN A 8 24.78 -26.85 12.52
CA ASN A 8 25.20 -26.83 13.91
C ASN A 8 26.53 -27.59 14.11
N PRO A 9 27.42 -27.10 15.00
CA PRO A 9 28.66 -27.78 15.30
C PRO A 9 28.39 -29.11 16.01
N TYR A 10 29.12 -30.15 15.65
CA TYR A 10 28.99 -31.46 16.28
C TYR A 10 30.35 -32.14 16.45
N VAL A 11 30.40 -33.04 17.42
CA VAL A 11 31.56 -33.85 17.77
C VAL A 11 31.14 -35.32 17.78
N ILE A 12 31.83 -36.14 17.03
CA ILE A 12 31.70 -37.60 16.99
C ILE A 12 32.83 -38.17 17.85
N VAL A 13 32.46 -39.05 18.78
CA VAL A 13 33.38 -39.79 19.66
C VAL A 13 33.18 -41.27 19.40
N GLU A 14 34.21 -41.91 18.86
CA GLU A 14 34.28 -43.36 18.68
C GLU A 14 35.12 -43.96 19.80
N LYS A 15 34.56 -44.93 20.54
CA LYS A 15 35.26 -45.65 21.60
C LYS A 15 35.66 -47.03 21.12
N TYR A 16 36.88 -47.44 21.41
CA TYR A 16 37.44 -48.73 21.04
C TYR A 16 37.83 -49.55 22.27
N THR A 17 38.04 -50.84 22.06
CA THR A 17 38.53 -51.75 23.11
C THR A 17 39.91 -51.32 23.60
N ALA A 18 40.09 -51.25 24.92
CA ALA A 18 41.30 -50.71 25.53
C ALA A 18 42.58 -51.44 25.06
N GLY A 19 43.61 -50.68 24.70
CA GLY A 19 44.93 -51.18 24.30
C GLY A 19 45.00 -51.76 22.88
N GLN A 20 44.02 -51.50 21.99
CA GLN A 20 43.93 -52.14 20.67
C GLN A 20 43.85 -51.18 19.48
N SER A 21 44.52 -50.03 19.57
CA SER A 21 44.94 -49.23 18.39
C SER A 21 43.81 -48.69 17.49
N CYS A 22 42.59 -48.54 18.01
CA CYS A 22 41.39 -48.11 17.27
C CYS A 22 41.17 -48.82 15.91
N ALA A 23 41.38 -50.14 15.87
CA ALA A 23 41.02 -50.97 14.72
C ALA A 23 39.49 -51.08 14.58
N ASP A 24 38.99 -51.11 13.34
CA ASP A 24 37.55 -51.04 13.04
C ASP A 24 36.75 -52.20 13.67
N ASP A 25 37.36 -53.39 13.78
CA ASP A 25 36.77 -54.57 14.42
C ASP A 25 36.75 -54.49 15.96
N LYS A 26 37.33 -53.45 16.55
CA LYS A 26 37.39 -53.19 17.99
C LYS A 26 36.52 -52.01 18.44
N LEU A 27 35.70 -51.47 17.54
CA LEU A 27 34.78 -50.37 17.84
C LEU A 27 33.69 -50.82 18.82
N LEU A 28 33.65 -50.19 19.99
CA LEU A 28 32.64 -50.45 21.03
C LEU A 28 31.40 -49.58 20.89
N GLY A 29 31.54 -48.38 20.32
CA GLY A 29 30.40 -47.50 20.09
C GLY A 29 30.78 -46.13 19.53
N ILE A 30 29.79 -45.49 18.91
CA ILE A 30 29.88 -44.14 18.37
C ILE A 30 28.84 -43.28 19.09
N THR A 31 29.28 -42.16 19.66
CA THR A 31 28.38 -41.16 20.22
C THR A 31 28.63 -39.83 19.53
N THR A 32 27.56 -39.13 19.15
CA THR A 32 27.68 -37.78 18.59
C THR A 32 27.03 -36.75 19.48
N TYR A 33 27.77 -35.69 19.78
CA TYR A 33 27.38 -34.61 20.67
C TYR A 33 27.16 -33.35 19.85
N LEU A 34 26.04 -32.67 20.09
CA LEU A 34 25.85 -31.28 19.68
C LEU A 34 26.87 -30.41 20.43
N ALA A 35 27.79 -29.80 19.69
CA ALA A 35 28.94 -29.07 20.23
C ALA A 35 28.69 -27.55 20.27
N ASP A 36 27.51 -27.14 20.72
CA ASP A 36 27.16 -25.74 20.89
C ASP A 36 27.59 -25.18 22.27
N GLY A 37 28.11 -26.01 23.18
CA GLY A 37 28.49 -25.60 24.53
C GLY A 37 27.31 -25.42 25.50
N LYS A 38 26.05 -25.63 25.07
CA LYS A 38 24.89 -25.68 25.96
C LYS A 38 24.87 -26.97 26.75
N CYS A 39 24.10 -26.93 27.83
CA CYS A 39 23.75 -28.13 28.57
C CYS A 39 22.68 -28.91 27.80
N HIS A 40 23.00 -30.15 27.43
CA HIS A 40 22.07 -31.07 26.76
C HIS A 40 21.79 -32.26 27.65
N LYS A 41 20.52 -32.56 27.89
CA LYS A 41 20.13 -33.73 28.67
C LYS A 41 20.29 -35.00 27.84
N THR A 42 20.90 -36.02 28.41
CA THR A 42 20.94 -37.39 27.86
C THR A 42 19.97 -38.31 28.59
N GLY A 43 19.36 -37.83 29.69
CA GLY A 43 18.32 -38.48 30.46
C GLY A 43 17.81 -37.56 31.58
N SER A 44 17.03 -38.11 32.52
CA SER A 44 16.55 -37.37 33.69
C SER A 44 17.66 -37.00 34.69
N ALA A 45 18.74 -37.79 34.73
CA ALA A 45 19.85 -37.65 35.67
C ALA A 45 21.22 -37.53 35.00
N ALA A 46 21.28 -37.22 33.71
CA ALA A 46 22.54 -37.04 32.99
C ALA A 46 22.42 -35.97 31.93
N SER A 47 23.50 -35.23 31.74
CA SER A 47 23.64 -34.20 30.72
C SER A 47 25.08 -34.07 30.25
N TYR A 48 25.32 -33.28 29.22
CA TYR A 48 26.67 -32.96 28.75
C TYR A 48 26.76 -31.52 28.25
N ARG A 49 28.00 -31.02 28.18
CA ARG A 49 28.39 -29.87 27.37
C ARG A 49 29.51 -30.29 26.45
N ALA A 50 29.39 -30.01 25.16
CA ALA A 50 30.46 -30.26 24.20
C ALA A 50 30.86 -28.96 23.51
N THR A 51 32.15 -28.75 23.30
CA THR A 51 32.67 -27.65 22.48
C THR A 51 33.69 -28.14 21.47
N ARG A 52 33.74 -27.47 20.32
CA ARG A 52 34.71 -27.67 19.25
C ARG A 52 35.22 -26.30 18.83
N ARG A 53 36.51 -26.05 19.01
CA ARG A 53 37.14 -24.77 18.69
C ARG A 53 37.59 -24.73 17.22
N ALA A 54 37.94 -23.54 16.75
CA ALA A 54 38.40 -23.33 15.37
C ALA A 54 39.71 -24.04 15.04
N ASP A 55 40.55 -24.31 16.06
CA ASP A 55 41.76 -25.12 15.96
C ASP A 55 41.48 -26.63 15.97
N ASN A 56 40.19 -27.04 15.88
CA ASN A 56 39.71 -28.41 15.97
C ASN A 56 39.91 -29.09 17.33
N SER A 57 40.36 -28.38 18.38
CA SER A 57 40.34 -28.92 19.74
C SER A 57 38.90 -29.11 20.22
N VAL A 58 38.68 -30.18 21.00
CA VAL A 58 37.35 -30.60 21.44
C VAL A 58 37.34 -30.79 22.95
N THR A 59 36.24 -30.40 23.58
CA THR A 59 35.92 -30.83 24.94
C THR A 59 34.53 -31.44 24.98
N VAL A 60 34.37 -32.54 25.72
CA VAL A 60 33.07 -33.11 26.07
C VAL A 60 33.06 -33.34 27.57
N GLN A 61 32.28 -32.51 28.28
CA GLN A 61 32.08 -32.60 29.71
C GLN A 61 30.73 -33.29 29.98
N PRO A 62 30.71 -34.56 30.39
CA PRO A 62 29.51 -35.19 30.92
C PRO A 62 29.23 -34.70 32.35
N TYR A 63 27.97 -34.77 32.75
CA TYR A 63 27.48 -34.42 34.08
C TYR A 63 26.54 -35.51 34.59
N THR A 64 26.58 -35.76 35.90
CA THR A 64 25.77 -36.78 36.58
C THR A 64 24.43 -36.23 37.10
N ASP A 65 24.01 -35.08 36.58
CA ASP A 65 22.69 -34.51 36.76
C ASP A 65 22.16 -33.98 35.42
N GLY A 66 20.88 -33.61 35.38
CA GLY A 66 20.22 -33.09 34.18
C GLY A 66 20.40 -31.59 33.92
N VAL A 67 21.18 -30.86 34.72
CA VAL A 67 21.30 -29.39 34.67
C VAL A 67 22.74 -28.90 34.47
N CYS A 68 23.67 -29.83 34.25
CA CYS A 68 25.09 -29.58 34.14
C CYS A 68 25.70 -28.89 35.36
N GLY A 69 25.32 -29.34 36.57
CA GLY A 69 25.86 -28.84 37.84
C GLY A 69 27.04 -29.66 38.38
N THR A 70 26.95 -30.98 38.27
CA THR A 70 27.84 -31.96 38.89
C THR A 70 28.68 -32.63 37.81
N THR A 71 29.96 -32.26 37.75
CA THR A 71 30.88 -32.68 36.69
C THR A 71 31.26 -34.16 36.81
N GLY A 72 31.15 -34.89 35.70
CA GLY A 72 31.82 -36.17 35.50
C GLY A 72 33.23 -36.02 34.90
N THR A 73 33.75 -37.09 34.31
CA THR A 73 35.09 -37.09 33.70
C THR A 73 35.11 -36.32 32.39
N LEU A 74 35.91 -35.25 32.32
CA LEU A 74 36.12 -34.44 31.12
C LEU A 74 36.88 -35.22 30.04
N LEU A 75 36.35 -35.25 28.82
CA LEU A 75 37.08 -35.62 27.63
C LEU A 75 37.65 -34.35 26.98
N THR A 76 38.96 -34.33 26.76
CA THR A 76 39.64 -33.24 26.05
C THR A 76 40.47 -33.81 24.92
N VAL A 77 40.43 -33.16 23.76
CA VAL A 77 41.16 -33.56 22.55
C VAL A 77 41.95 -32.35 22.07
N SER A 78 43.24 -32.55 21.84
CA SER A 78 44.13 -31.49 21.35
C SER A 78 43.78 -31.10 19.91
N ALA A 79 44.23 -29.92 19.49
CA ALA A 79 44.08 -29.46 18.10
C ALA A 79 44.71 -30.43 17.09
N ALA A 80 45.84 -31.04 17.46
CA ALA A 80 46.57 -31.99 16.62
C ALA A 80 45.76 -33.29 16.40
N ASP A 81 45.19 -33.82 17.48
CA ASP A 81 44.41 -35.07 17.43
C ASP A 81 43.06 -34.86 16.72
N GLY A 82 42.40 -33.74 16.96
CA GLY A 82 41.13 -33.38 16.31
C GLY A 82 41.26 -33.05 14.82
N THR A 83 42.46 -32.74 14.34
CA THR A 83 42.74 -32.49 12.92
C THR A 83 43.16 -33.77 12.19
N SER A 84 43.92 -34.63 12.86
CA SER A 84 44.44 -35.88 12.29
C SER A 84 43.44 -37.04 12.31
N ASN A 85 42.30 -36.88 13.01
CA ASN A 85 41.36 -37.96 13.34
C ASN A 85 42.09 -39.17 13.96
N ALA A 86 43.20 -38.91 14.66
CA ALA A 86 44.07 -39.95 15.17
C ALA A 86 43.44 -40.67 16.36
N CYS A 87 43.80 -41.95 16.51
CA CYS A 87 43.47 -42.71 17.70
C CYS A 87 44.29 -42.19 18.89
N ALA A 88 43.63 -41.63 19.89
CA ALA A 88 44.25 -41.19 21.13
C ALA A 88 43.59 -41.94 22.30
N SER A 89 44.36 -42.76 23.03
CA SER A 89 43.89 -43.55 24.18
C SER A 89 42.59 -44.31 23.87
N ASP A 90 42.60 -45.12 22.82
CA ASP A 90 41.46 -45.95 22.37
C ASP A 90 40.19 -45.17 22.00
N THR A 91 40.34 -43.86 21.70
CA THR A 91 39.24 -42.99 21.30
C THR A 91 39.62 -42.26 20.00
N LYS A 92 38.69 -42.18 19.04
CA LYS A 92 38.78 -41.23 17.92
C LYS A 92 37.74 -40.14 18.12
N VAL A 93 38.17 -38.89 17.93
CA VAL A 93 37.27 -37.74 18.05
C VAL A 93 37.44 -36.84 16.84
N TYR A 94 36.34 -36.59 16.15
CA TYR A 94 36.30 -35.73 14.98
C TYR A 94 34.94 -35.06 14.88
N GLY A 95 34.76 -34.13 13.95
CA GLY A 95 33.51 -33.36 13.89
C GLY A 95 33.57 -32.24 12.88
N ALA A 96 32.51 -31.44 12.84
CA ALA A 96 32.43 -30.28 11.97
C ALA A 96 31.84 -29.08 12.70
N GLY A 97 32.17 -27.89 12.19
CA GLY A 97 31.74 -26.60 12.77
C GLY A 97 32.57 -26.16 13.97
N THR A 98 32.32 -24.92 14.38
CA THR A 98 32.92 -24.28 15.55
C THR A 98 31.81 -23.90 16.51
N THR A 99 32.00 -24.14 17.81
CA THR A 99 31.07 -23.69 18.84
C THR A 99 30.88 -22.18 18.75
N PRO A 100 29.64 -21.69 18.61
CA PRO A 100 29.40 -20.26 18.50
C PRO A 100 29.64 -19.56 19.84
N LEU A 101 29.98 -18.27 19.76
CA LEU A 101 29.99 -17.42 20.93
C LEU A 101 28.57 -17.05 21.31
N TYR A 102 28.29 -16.98 22.61
CA TYR A 102 27.01 -16.55 23.13
C TYR A 102 26.99 -15.05 23.30
N LEU A 103 25.88 -14.45 22.87
CA LEU A 103 25.73 -13.02 22.79
C LEU A 103 24.57 -12.58 23.68
N THR A 104 24.84 -11.57 24.51
CA THR A 104 23.81 -10.87 25.29
C THR A 104 23.70 -9.46 24.72
N SER A 105 22.55 -9.13 24.17
CA SER A 105 22.29 -7.85 23.51
C SER A 105 21.38 -6.98 24.36
N THR A 106 21.80 -5.75 24.62
CA THR A 106 20.94 -4.66 25.07
C THR A 106 20.36 -3.98 23.83
N VAL A 107 19.05 -4.12 23.63
CA VAL A 107 18.30 -3.58 22.50
C VAL A 107 17.57 -2.32 22.95
N SER A 108 17.78 -1.21 22.24
CA SER A 108 17.22 0.10 22.54
C SER A 108 16.11 0.45 21.54
N TYR A 109 15.05 1.09 22.06
CA TYR A 109 13.87 1.48 21.30
C TYR A 109 13.45 2.91 21.62
N GLU A 110 12.91 3.62 20.62
CA GLU A 110 12.40 4.98 20.79
C GLU A 110 11.02 5.03 21.48
N SER A 111 10.30 3.89 21.52
CA SER A 111 9.00 3.77 22.18
C SER A 111 8.87 2.45 22.94
N ASN A 112 8.00 2.43 23.96
CA ASN A 112 7.71 1.25 24.77
C ASN A 112 6.44 0.51 24.34
N ALA A 113 5.81 0.91 23.24
CA ALA A 113 4.47 0.45 22.81
C ALA A 113 4.35 -1.08 22.65
N ASN A 114 5.47 -1.79 22.50
CA ASN A 114 5.51 -3.23 22.22
C ASN A 114 6.36 -4.05 23.20
N SER A 115 6.53 -3.56 24.44
CA SER A 115 7.23 -4.30 25.50
C SER A 115 8.65 -4.78 25.13
N CYS A 116 9.33 -4.11 24.18
CA CYS A 116 10.68 -4.47 23.71
C CYS A 116 10.79 -5.90 23.15
N LYS A 117 9.66 -6.50 22.72
CA LYS A 117 9.62 -7.83 22.10
C LYS A 117 9.43 -7.78 20.59
N SER A 118 8.72 -6.76 20.09
CA SER A 118 8.40 -6.61 18.67
C SER A 118 8.38 -5.13 18.28
N GLY A 119 9.43 -4.62 17.67
CA GLY A 119 9.50 -3.22 17.26
C GLY A 119 10.83 -2.96 16.57
N LEU A 120 10.91 -1.89 15.79
CA LEU A 120 12.16 -1.50 15.14
C LEU A 120 13.17 -1.05 16.20
N PRO A 121 14.31 -1.74 16.38
CA PRO A 121 15.37 -1.26 17.26
C PRO A 121 15.97 0.02 16.71
N SER A 122 16.30 0.97 17.59
CA SER A 122 17.18 2.08 17.21
C SER A 122 18.64 1.68 17.36
N TYR A 123 19.01 1.04 18.47
CA TYR A 123 20.42 0.72 18.77
C TYR A 123 20.55 -0.63 19.47
N VAL A 124 21.57 -1.41 19.12
CA VAL A 124 21.87 -2.69 19.77
C VAL A 124 23.32 -2.73 20.21
N ALA A 125 23.55 -2.89 21.51
CA ALA A 125 24.88 -3.14 22.07
C ALA A 125 24.96 -4.59 22.56
N THR A 126 25.93 -5.33 22.05
CA THR A 126 26.05 -6.77 22.30
C THR A 126 27.41 -7.10 22.89
N ALA A 127 27.40 -7.84 23.98
CA ALA A 127 28.61 -8.36 24.62
C ALA A 127 28.71 -9.88 24.41
N VAL A 128 29.95 -10.37 24.34
CA VAL A 128 30.22 -11.81 24.36
C VAL A 128 30.15 -12.30 25.80
N GLY A 129 29.30 -13.29 26.06
CA GLY A 129 29.06 -13.86 27.38
C GLY A 129 28.92 -15.38 27.35
N THR A 130 28.36 -15.95 28.42
CA THR A 130 28.01 -17.38 28.48
C THR A 130 26.48 -17.54 28.50
N PHE A 131 25.95 -18.57 27.82
CA PHE A 131 24.50 -18.78 27.70
C PHE A 131 23.79 -18.93 29.05
N ALA A 132 24.50 -19.36 30.10
CA ALA A 132 23.97 -19.55 31.44
C ALA A 132 23.49 -18.24 32.12
N VAL A 133 23.81 -17.07 31.55
CA VAL A 133 23.56 -15.75 32.17
C VAL A 133 22.53 -14.91 31.40
N CYS A 134 22.13 -15.31 30.18
CA CYS A 134 21.23 -14.48 29.38
C CYS A 134 19.77 -14.85 29.61
N VAL A 135 19.01 -13.93 30.19
CA VAL A 135 17.55 -14.02 30.33
C VAL A 135 16.93 -12.91 29.47
N PRO A 136 16.21 -13.26 28.38
CA PRO A 136 15.60 -12.26 27.53
C PRO A 136 14.48 -11.53 28.28
N SER A 137 14.41 -10.21 28.11
CA SER A 137 13.39 -9.42 28.78
C SER A 137 12.02 -9.66 28.15
N SER A 138 10.98 -9.75 28.99
CA SER A 138 9.58 -9.78 28.54
C SER A 138 8.97 -8.39 28.39
N VAL A 139 9.58 -7.37 29.02
CA VAL A 139 9.14 -5.97 29.02
C VAL A 139 10.35 -5.03 28.91
N CYS A 140 10.12 -3.83 28.37
CA CYS A 140 11.11 -2.76 28.38
C CYS A 140 11.39 -2.24 29.80
N THR A 141 12.59 -1.70 29.98
CA THR A 141 12.97 -0.87 31.13
C THR A 141 13.22 0.57 30.68
N GLY A 142 13.13 1.52 31.62
CA GLY A 142 13.33 2.95 31.37
C GLY A 142 12.03 3.78 31.42
N GLN A 143 12.14 5.02 31.90
CA GLN A 143 11.01 5.97 32.01
C GLN A 143 10.87 6.88 30.78
N SER A 144 11.89 6.88 29.90
CA SER A 144 11.93 7.68 28.68
C SER A 144 12.87 7.02 27.66
N ALA A 145 12.71 7.34 26.38
CA ALA A 145 13.60 6.86 25.34
C ALA A 145 15.08 7.23 25.61
N PRO A 146 16.03 6.31 25.40
CA PRO A 146 15.83 4.96 24.86
C PRO A 146 15.29 3.97 25.90
N TYR A 147 14.23 3.23 25.55
CA TYR A 147 13.76 2.09 26.33
C TYR A 147 14.60 0.87 26.01
N THR A 148 14.97 0.08 27.01
CA THR A 148 15.92 -1.03 26.84
C THR A 148 15.34 -2.40 27.20
N GLY A 149 15.67 -3.40 26.40
CA GLY A 149 15.41 -4.82 26.69
C GLY A 149 16.63 -5.70 26.42
N THR A 150 16.63 -6.91 26.96
CA THR A 150 17.69 -7.91 26.76
C THR A 150 17.25 -8.95 25.73
N SER A 151 18.11 -9.24 24.76
CA SER A 151 17.96 -10.34 23.80
C SER A 151 19.16 -11.28 23.88
N CYS A 152 18.93 -12.56 23.60
CA CYS A 152 19.92 -13.63 23.68
C CYS A 152 20.10 -14.26 22.30
N SER A 153 21.31 -14.25 21.79
CA SER A 153 21.65 -14.79 20.47
C SER A 153 23.01 -15.48 20.49
N SER A 154 23.51 -15.85 19.32
CA SER A 154 24.85 -16.40 19.16
C SER A 154 25.55 -15.82 17.94
N SER A 155 26.87 -15.92 17.87
CA SER A 155 27.64 -15.48 16.69
C SER A 155 27.24 -16.20 15.39
N LEU A 156 26.53 -17.32 15.48
CA LEU A 156 25.99 -18.04 14.33
C LEU A 156 24.66 -17.45 13.81
N THR A 157 23.83 -16.91 14.70
CA THR A 157 22.46 -16.48 14.42
C THR A 157 22.31 -14.96 14.39
N TYR A 158 23.28 -14.21 14.94
CA TYR A 158 23.21 -12.77 15.12
C TYR A 158 22.81 -12.00 13.86
N LYS A 159 23.38 -12.37 12.70
CA LYS A 159 23.10 -11.68 11.43
C LYS A 159 21.63 -11.86 11.01
N ASP A 160 21.09 -13.06 11.17
CA ASP A 160 19.70 -13.39 10.83
C ASP A 160 18.75 -12.76 11.85
N ASP A 161 19.11 -12.75 13.12
CA ASP A 161 18.36 -12.09 14.19
C ASP A 161 18.24 -10.57 13.93
N MET A 162 19.34 -9.92 13.50
CA MET A 162 19.32 -8.50 13.13
C MET A 162 18.52 -8.26 11.84
N ALA A 163 18.65 -9.12 10.83
CA ALA A 163 17.84 -9.01 9.62
C ALA A 163 16.34 -9.10 9.93
N ALA A 164 15.95 -10.01 10.83
CA ALA A 164 14.57 -10.15 11.29
C ALA A 164 14.10 -8.94 12.13
N ALA A 165 14.96 -8.42 13.02
CA ALA A 165 14.61 -7.32 13.91
C ALA A 165 14.44 -5.97 13.16
N PHE A 166 15.30 -5.69 12.18
CA PHE A 166 15.26 -4.45 11.40
C PHE A 166 14.35 -4.54 10.17
N GLY A 167 14.12 -5.74 9.63
CA GLY A 167 13.28 -5.96 8.46
C GLY A 167 13.81 -5.22 7.23
N SER A 168 12.98 -4.36 6.64
CA SER A 168 13.34 -3.52 5.49
C SER A 168 14.15 -2.28 5.85
N ASN A 169 14.33 -1.98 7.14
CA ASN A 169 15.04 -0.79 7.58
C ASN A 169 16.56 -0.98 7.46
N PRO A 170 17.31 0.04 7.02
CA PRO A 170 18.75 -0.05 6.87
C PRO A 170 19.46 -0.11 8.21
N TYR A 171 20.49 -0.94 8.34
CA TYR A 171 21.30 -1.03 9.56
C TYR A 171 22.76 -1.33 9.26
N VAL A 172 23.63 -0.99 10.20
CA VAL A 172 25.07 -1.24 10.15
C VAL A 172 25.51 -1.96 11.43
N ILE A 173 26.16 -3.11 11.27
CA ILE A 173 26.77 -3.93 12.32
C ILE A 173 28.26 -3.65 12.36
N VAL A 174 28.79 -3.37 13.54
CA VAL A 174 30.20 -3.19 13.84
C VAL A 174 30.62 -4.24 14.86
N GLU A 175 31.46 -5.18 14.44
CA GLU A 175 32.10 -6.16 15.33
C GLU A 175 33.49 -5.64 15.71
N LYS A 176 33.78 -5.63 17.02
CA LYS A 176 35.10 -5.33 17.55
C LYS A 176 35.74 -6.59 18.10
N TYR A 177 37.03 -6.74 17.86
CA TYR A 177 37.84 -7.84 18.33
C TYR A 177 38.95 -7.33 19.25
N THR A 178 39.53 -8.21 20.04
CA THR A 178 40.71 -7.89 20.84
C THR A 178 41.84 -7.40 19.94
N ALA A 179 42.50 -6.30 20.34
CA ALA A 179 43.53 -5.66 19.54
C ALA A 179 44.69 -6.62 19.19
N GLY A 180 45.16 -6.55 17.94
CA GLY A 180 46.25 -7.36 17.40
C GLY A 180 45.88 -8.81 17.08
N GLN A 181 44.59 -9.15 17.04
CA GLN A 181 44.12 -10.54 16.87
C GLN A 181 43.47 -10.83 15.52
N SER A 182 43.58 -9.91 14.55
CA SER A 182 43.19 -10.12 13.14
C SER A 182 41.75 -10.64 12.99
N CYS A 183 40.85 -10.20 13.86
CA CYS A 183 39.45 -10.62 13.92
C CYS A 183 39.23 -12.14 14.02
N ALA A 184 40.10 -12.84 14.76
CA ALA A 184 39.89 -14.24 15.11
C ALA A 184 38.55 -14.41 15.84
N ALA A 185 37.77 -15.42 15.44
CA ALA A 185 36.38 -15.58 15.89
C ALA A 185 36.25 -15.69 17.41
N ASP A 186 37.20 -16.34 18.09
CA ASP A 186 37.26 -16.49 19.54
C ASP A 186 37.74 -15.23 20.28
N LYS A 187 38.12 -14.19 19.53
CA LYS A 187 38.59 -12.89 20.05
C LYS A 187 37.57 -11.77 19.85
N LEU A 188 36.34 -12.10 19.44
CA LEU A 188 35.25 -11.13 19.38
C LEU A 188 35.00 -10.56 20.78
N SER A 189 35.01 -9.24 20.92
CA SER A 189 34.87 -8.56 22.21
C SER A 189 33.49 -7.92 22.37
N SER A 190 32.98 -7.30 21.31
CA SER A 190 31.65 -6.68 21.30
C SER A 190 31.10 -6.53 19.89
N ILE A 191 29.78 -6.40 19.79
CA ILE A 191 29.09 -6.07 18.55
C ILE A 191 28.18 -4.86 18.81
N THR A 192 28.10 -3.93 17.86
CA THR A 192 27.17 -2.82 17.91
C THR A 192 26.38 -2.75 16.61
N THR A 193 25.07 -2.71 16.68
CA THR A 193 24.20 -2.51 15.50
C THR A 193 23.50 -1.15 15.59
N TYR A 194 23.63 -0.36 14.54
CA TYR A 194 23.05 0.97 14.41
C TYR A 194 21.92 0.95 13.37
N LEU A 195 20.75 1.50 13.71
CA LEU A 195 19.76 1.89 12.70
C LEU A 195 20.39 2.97 11.81
N ALA A 196 20.47 2.71 10.51
CA ALA A 196 21.16 3.54 9.53
C ALA A 196 20.19 4.34 8.67
N ASP A 197 19.19 4.96 9.31
CA ASP A 197 18.17 5.75 8.65
C ASP A 197 18.53 7.24 8.55
N GLY A 198 19.73 7.66 8.98
CA GLY A 198 20.20 9.05 8.95
C GLY A 198 19.67 9.95 10.08
N LYS A 199 18.72 9.48 10.88
CA LYS A 199 18.16 10.23 12.02
C LYS A 199 19.10 10.22 13.20
N CYS A 200 18.84 11.14 14.13
CA CYS A 200 19.52 11.16 15.43
C CYS A 200 18.83 10.17 16.36
N HIS A 201 19.61 9.24 16.91
CA HIS A 201 19.14 8.24 17.84
C HIS A 201 19.95 8.29 19.13
N LYS A 202 19.27 8.18 20.27
CA LYS A 202 19.94 8.16 21.56
C LYS A 202 20.56 6.79 21.81
N THR A 203 21.82 6.77 22.24
CA THR A 203 22.45 5.57 22.83
C THR A 203 22.34 5.57 24.35
N SER A 204 22.14 6.75 24.95
CA SER A 204 21.87 6.94 26.38
C SER A 204 21.14 8.28 26.62
N SER A 205 20.96 8.67 27.88
CA SER A 205 20.42 9.99 28.22
C SER A 205 21.35 11.15 27.85
N THR A 206 22.62 10.89 27.57
CA THR A 206 23.65 11.91 27.30
C THR A 206 24.43 11.67 26.02
N ALA A 207 24.13 10.62 25.25
CA ALA A 207 24.86 10.31 24.03
C ALA A 207 23.91 9.88 22.92
N SER A 208 24.31 10.14 21.68
CA SER A 208 23.52 9.84 20.50
C SER A 208 24.40 9.49 19.31
N TYR A 209 23.77 9.07 18.22
CA TYR A 209 24.45 8.79 16.97
C TYR A 209 23.55 9.10 15.77
N ARG A 210 24.19 9.22 14.61
CA ARG A 210 23.57 9.15 13.28
C ARG A 210 24.32 8.14 12.45
N ALA A 211 23.62 7.23 11.78
CA ALA A 211 24.25 6.31 10.84
C ALA A 211 23.57 6.37 9.48
N THR A 212 24.37 6.25 8.42
CA THR A 212 23.89 6.13 7.04
C THR A 212 24.61 4.99 6.34
N ARG A 213 23.93 4.36 5.37
CA ARG A 213 24.44 3.29 4.53
C ARG A 213 23.99 3.54 3.09
N LYS A 214 24.94 3.56 2.16
CA LYS A 214 24.70 3.79 0.74
C LYS A 214 24.50 2.48 -0.01
N ALA A 215 24.02 2.58 -1.25
CA ALA A 215 23.77 1.43 -2.12
C ALA A 215 25.05 0.66 -2.50
N ASP A 216 26.22 1.31 -2.46
CA ASP A 216 27.53 0.67 -2.67
C ASP A 216 28.08 -0.02 -1.41
N ASN A 217 27.25 -0.18 -0.37
CA ASN A 217 27.58 -0.73 0.95
C ASN A 217 28.54 0.12 1.78
N SER A 218 28.96 1.31 1.32
CA SER A 218 29.67 2.26 2.18
C SER A 218 28.72 2.80 3.26
N ALA A 219 29.28 3.16 4.40
CA ALA A 219 28.51 3.64 5.54
C ALA A 219 29.25 4.75 6.29
N THR A 220 28.50 5.52 7.06
CA THR A 220 29.05 6.51 7.98
C THR A 220 28.32 6.40 9.30
N ILE A 221 29.07 6.25 10.39
CA ILE A 221 28.53 6.26 11.75
C ILE A 221 29.13 7.46 12.46
N LYS A 222 28.28 8.38 12.90
CA LYS A 222 28.65 9.57 13.65
C LYS A 222 28.12 9.42 15.06
N THR A 223 28.98 9.37 16.06
CA THR A 223 28.58 9.36 17.48
C THR A 223 28.81 10.73 18.10
N TYR A 224 27.97 11.10 19.06
CA TYR A 224 27.97 12.41 19.69
C TYR A 224 28.01 12.26 21.21
N ALA A 225 28.60 13.25 21.87
CA ALA A 225 28.72 13.31 23.33
C ALA A 225 27.50 13.94 24.02
N ASP A 226 26.46 14.30 23.24
CA ASP A 226 25.16 14.74 23.72
C ASP A 226 24.03 13.85 23.17
N ALA A 227 22.81 14.04 23.66
CA ALA A 227 21.64 13.26 23.24
C ALA A 227 20.89 13.80 22.00
N LEU A 228 21.37 14.89 21.39
CA LEU A 228 20.70 15.65 20.32
C LEU A 228 21.49 15.68 19.00
N CYS A 229 22.65 15.02 18.97
CA CYS A 229 23.57 15.00 17.84
C CYS A 229 24.12 16.39 17.48
N GLY A 230 24.48 17.20 18.49
CA GLY A 230 24.95 18.58 18.30
C GLY A 230 26.45 18.80 18.53
N THR A 231 27.09 18.02 19.40
CA THR A 231 28.42 18.28 19.95
C THR A 231 29.24 16.98 20.14
N GLY A 232 30.57 17.13 20.13
CA GLY A 232 31.49 16.01 20.35
C GLY A 232 31.45 14.93 19.26
N GLU A 233 31.23 15.33 18.01
CA GLU A 233 31.11 14.40 16.87
C GLU A 233 32.40 13.58 16.67
N THR A 234 32.24 12.25 16.60
CA THR A 234 33.27 11.31 16.14
C THR A 234 32.74 10.54 14.95
N VAL A 235 33.50 10.49 13.85
CA VAL A 235 33.06 9.89 12.58
C VAL A 235 33.82 8.59 12.31
N THR A 236 33.09 7.50 12.16
CA THR A 236 33.58 6.24 11.61
C THR A 236 33.08 6.12 10.18
N ALA A 237 33.99 6.21 9.21
CA ALA A 237 33.70 5.98 7.80
C ALA A 237 33.98 4.52 7.43
N VAL A 238 33.08 3.93 6.65
CA VAL A 238 33.19 2.56 6.12
C VAL A 238 33.23 2.67 4.61
N SER A 239 34.32 2.23 3.99
CA SER A 239 34.43 2.22 2.53
C SER A 239 33.50 1.16 1.92
N ALA A 240 33.17 1.32 0.63
CA ALA A 240 32.41 0.32 -0.11
C ALA A 240 33.07 -1.07 -0.10
N SER A 241 34.42 -1.12 -0.16
CA SER A 241 35.17 -2.37 -0.09
C SER A 241 35.05 -3.04 1.28
N GLN A 242 35.13 -2.27 2.37
CA GLN A 242 34.96 -2.79 3.73
C GLN A 242 33.55 -3.35 3.94
N GLY A 243 32.52 -2.59 3.56
CA GLY A 243 31.12 -3.01 3.72
C GLY A 243 30.69 -4.18 2.83
N THR A 244 31.45 -4.50 1.78
CA THR A 244 31.16 -5.63 0.87
C THR A 244 31.92 -6.90 1.25
N THR A 245 33.19 -6.77 1.62
CA THR A 245 34.07 -7.93 1.87
C THR A 245 33.90 -8.52 3.26
N ASN A 246 33.25 -7.81 4.18
CA ASN A 246 33.20 -8.14 5.62
C ASN A 246 34.60 -8.44 6.18
N ALA A 247 35.63 -7.83 5.59
CA ALA A 247 37.02 -8.10 5.90
C ALA A 247 37.41 -7.47 7.24
N CYS A 248 38.32 -8.13 7.94
CA CYS A 248 38.92 -7.56 9.14
C CYS A 248 39.80 -6.36 8.77
N THR A 249 39.48 -5.19 9.30
CA THR A 249 40.35 -4.01 9.26
C THR A 249 40.62 -3.55 10.67
N THR A 250 41.89 -3.55 11.12
CA THR A 250 42.27 -3.10 12.48
C THR A 250 41.36 -3.66 13.57
N ASP A 251 41.23 -4.99 13.60
CA ASP A 251 40.42 -5.73 14.58
C ASP A 251 38.93 -5.34 14.60
N THR A 252 38.43 -4.81 13.49
CA THR A 252 37.02 -4.44 13.30
C THR A 252 36.47 -5.04 12.01
N LYS A 253 35.24 -5.55 12.06
CA LYS A 253 34.45 -5.86 10.86
C LYS A 253 33.21 -5.00 10.83
N VAL A 254 32.87 -4.48 9.65
CA VAL A 254 31.67 -3.67 9.46
C VAL A 254 30.88 -4.18 8.28
N TYR A 255 29.59 -4.42 8.49
CA TYR A 255 28.68 -4.93 7.47
C TYR A 255 27.25 -4.51 7.81
N GLY A 256 26.25 -4.88 7.00
CA GLY A 256 24.87 -4.49 7.26
C GLY A 256 23.96 -4.77 6.07
N ALA A 257 22.74 -4.27 6.13
CA ALA A 257 21.77 -4.40 5.06
C ALA A 257 20.94 -3.12 4.87
N GLY A 258 20.28 -3.02 3.72
CA GLY A 258 19.47 -1.87 3.34
C GLY A 258 20.27 -0.64 2.92
N THR A 259 19.54 0.35 2.41
CA THR A 259 20.07 1.66 2.01
C THR A 259 19.31 2.73 2.75
N THR A 260 20.00 3.75 3.26
CA THR A 260 19.36 4.90 3.90
C THR A 260 18.36 5.54 2.94
N PRO A 261 17.06 5.64 3.30
CA PRO A 261 16.08 6.27 2.44
C PRO A 261 16.33 7.78 2.35
N LEU A 262 15.84 8.41 1.30
CA LEU A 262 15.85 9.87 1.22
C LEU A 262 14.82 10.42 2.20
N HIS A 263 15.15 11.52 2.87
CA HIS A 263 14.23 12.20 3.77
C HIS A 263 13.39 13.20 3.02
N LEU A 264 12.12 13.24 3.38
CA LEU A 264 11.10 13.98 2.65
C LEU A 264 10.45 15.00 3.59
N THR A 265 10.42 16.24 3.13
CA THR A 265 9.69 17.33 3.77
C THR A 265 8.49 17.65 2.89
N SER A 266 7.29 17.45 3.42
CA SER A 266 6.03 17.63 2.69
C SER A 266 5.31 18.88 3.19
N THR A 267 4.89 19.74 2.28
CA THR A 267 3.88 20.78 2.52
C THR A 267 2.52 20.19 2.17
N VAL A 268 1.70 19.96 3.18
CA VAL A 268 0.36 19.36 3.06
C VAL A 268 -0.67 20.48 3.10
N SER A 269 -1.55 20.52 2.10
CA SER A 269 -2.57 21.55 1.90
C SER A 269 -3.96 21.01 2.16
N TYR A 270 -4.82 21.84 2.77
CA TYR A 270 -6.16 21.49 3.21
C TYR A 270 -7.17 22.57 2.80
N GLU A 271 -8.40 22.13 2.46
CA GLU A 271 -9.53 23.02 2.12
C GLU A 271 -10.22 23.63 3.35
N ALA A 272 -10.00 23.07 4.53
CA ALA A 272 -10.58 23.54 5.78
C ALA A 272 -9.52 23.60 6.88
N ASN A 273 -9.62 24.60 7.75
CA ASN A 273 -8.77 24.72 8.95
C ASN A 273 -9.34 23.92 10.13
N THR A 274 -10.00 22.81 9.84
CA THR A 274 -10.61 21.95 10.84
C THR A 274 -9.66 20.77 11.06
N ASN A 275 -9.25 20.55 12.31
CA ASN A 275 -8.56 19.36 12.84
C ASN A 275 -7.02 19.38 12.97
N SER A 276 -6.35 20.53 13.07
CA SER A 276 -4.88 20.63 13.16
C SER A 276 -4.19 20.01 11.93
N CYS A 277 -2.98 20.41 11.54
CA CYS A 277 -2.37 19.94 10.28
C CYS A 277 -1.86 18.48 10.32
N LYS A 278 -2.51 17.67 11.16
CA LYS A 278 -2.23 16.26 11.47
C LYS A 278 -3.43 15.35 11.19
N SER A 279 -4.64 15.89 11.16
CA SER A 279 -5.86 15.12 10.86
C SER A 279 -6.76 15.90 9.92
N GLY A 280 -7.24 15.24 8.87
CA GLY A 280 -7.98 15.88 7.78
C GLY A 280 -7.56 15.30 6.44
N LEU A 281 -8.49 15.27 5.48
CA LEU A 281 -8.19 14.83 4.13
C LEU A 281 -7.35 15.91 3.43
N PRO A 282 -6.10 15.63 3.04
CA PRO A 282 -5.32 16.58 2.25
C PRO A 282 -5.98 16.80 0.89
N SER A 283 -5.96 18.04 0.39
CA SER A 283 -6.24 18.30 -1.03
C SER A 283 -4.97 18.17 -1.86
N TYR A 284 -3.86 18.76 -1.43
CA TYR A 284 -2.65 18.83 -2.23
C TYR A 284 -1.38 18.68 -1.39
N VAL A 285 -0.41 17.90 -1.86
CA VAL A 285 0.86 17.69 -1.15
C VAL A 285 2.02 17.95 -2.09
N THR A 286 2.93 18.83 -1.70
CA THR A 286 4.22 19.01 -2.39
C THR A 286 5.34 18.58 -1.47
N THR A 287 6.27 17.81 -2.00
CA THR A 287 7.31 17.16 -1.20
C THR A 287 8.65 17.38 -1.87
N SER A 288 9.62 17.80 -1.08
CA SER A 288 11.02 17.94 -1.51
C SER A 288 11.91 16.95 -0.77
N VAL A 289 13.00 16.57 -1.43
CA VAL A 289 14.08 15.81 -0.79
C VAL A 289 14.93 16.79 0.02
N GLY A 290 15.10 16.51 1.32
CA GLY A 290 15.84 17.34 2.25
C GLY A 290 16.69 16.54 3.22
N ALA A 291 17.40 17.22 4.13
CA ALA A 291 18.07 16.57 5.23
C ALA A 291 17.12 16.37 6.42
N PHE A 292 17.17 15.21 7.09
CA PHE A 292 16.25 14.91 8.21
C PHE A 292 16.28 15.96 9.32
N ALA A 293 17.46 16.51 9.62
CA ALA A 293 17.65 17.49 10.69
C ALA A 293 16.88 18.81 10.47
N VAL A 294 16.27 19.00 9.30
CA VAL A 294 15.60 20.24 8.91
C VAL A 294 14.07 20.13 9.00
N CYS A 295 13.50 18.93 9.05
CA CYS A 295 12.05 18.75 9.02
C CYS A 295 11.45 18.72 10.43
N VAL A 296 10.59 19.69 10.74
CA VAL A 296 9.79 19.74 11.96
C VAL A 296 8.31 19.69 11.55
N PRO A 297 7.55 18.65 11.94
CA PRO A 297 6.15 18.56 11.56
C PRO A 297 5.34 19.62 12.31
N SER A 298 4.42 20.28 11.62
CA SER A 298 3.54 21.29 12.23
C SER A 298 2.50 20.62 13.13
N SER A 299 2.23 21.21 14.30
CA SER A 299 1.05 20.84 15.08
C SER A 299 -0.21 21.39 14.43
N ASP A 300 -0.17 22.65 13.98
CA ASP A 300 -1.33 23.40 13.51
C ASP A 300 -1.14 23.88 12.07
N CYS A 301 -2.25 24.13 11.39
CA CYS A 301 -2.22 24.70 10.06
C CYS A 301 -1.93 26.19 10.10
N THR A 302 -1.25 26.65 9.05
CA THR A 302 -0.96 28.06 8.80
C THR A 302 -1.75 28.54 7.59
N GLY A 303 -1.89 29.86 7.47
CA GLY A 303 -2.65 30.52 6.40
C GLY A 303 -3.96 31.14 6.89
N GLN A 304 -4.33 32.26 6.25
CA GLN A 304 -5.57 32.99 6.55
C GLN A 304 -6.74 32.61 5.62
N ALA A 305 -6.45 31.85 4.57
CA ALA A 305 -7.42 31.40 3.59
C ALA A 305 -6.95 30.09 2.95
N VAL A 306 -7.87 29.41 2.27
CA VAL A 306 -7.60 28.17 1.54
C VAL A 306 -6.59 28.42 0.39
N PRO A 307 -5.54 27.59 0.24
CA PRO A 307 -5.26 26.39 1.05
C PRO A 307 -4.58 26.68 2.39
N TYR A 308 -5.06 26.03 3.46
CA TYR A 308 -4.35 25.98 4.74
C TYR A 308 -3.22 24.97 4.65
N THR A 309 -2.04 25.26 5.19
CA THR A 309 -0.86 24.41 5.00
C THR A 309 -0.19 24.00 6.30
N GLY A 310 0.41 22.82 6.29
CA GLY A 310 1.26 22.31 7.36
C GLY A 310 2.44 21.49 6.84
N THR A 311 3.40 21.23 7.71
CA THR A 311 4.58 20.43 7.39
C THR A 311 4.44 19.00 7.92
N SER A 312 4.73 18.02 7.06
CA SER A 312 4.86 16.61 7.43
C SER A 312 6.23 16.07 7.04
N CYS A 313 6.76 15.15 7.85
CA CYS A 313 8.11 14.60 7.70
C CYS A 313 8.03 13.09 7.49
N SER A 314 8.62 12.61 6.41
CA SER A 314 8.62 11.19 6.07
C SER A 314 9.92 10.79 5.37
N SER A 315 9.94 9.62 4.74
CA SER A 315 11.05 9.15 3.93
C SER A 315 10.55 8.40 2.71
N THR A 316 11.40 8.18 1.71
CA THR A 316 11.04 7.35 0.55
C THR A 316 10.65 5.91 0.93
N LEU A 317 10.99 5.45 2.14
CA LEU A 317 10.58 4.15 2.65
C LEU A 317 9.11 4.13 3.13
N THR A 318 8.63 5.22 3.74
CA THR A 318 7.30 5.28 4.39
C THR A 318 6.29 6.12 3.61
N TYR A 319 6.75 6.96 2.67
CA TYR A 319 5.92 7.97 2.01
C TYR A 319 4.61 7.42 1.43
N LYS A 320 4.67 6.27 0.76
CA LYS A 320 3.51 5.65 0.14
C LYS A 320 2.46 5.25 1.19
N ASP A 321 2.90 4.68 2.32
CA ASP A 321 2.02 4.26 3.40
C ASP A 321 1.47 5.48 4.14
N ASP A 322 2.30 6.51 4.35
CA ASP A 322 1.90 7.79 4.95
C ASP A 322 0.80 8.47 4.11
N MET A 323 0.93 8.48 2.78
CA MET A 323 -0.10 9.00 1.87
C MET A 323 -1.35 8.12 1.84
N ALA A 324 -1.20 6.79 1.80
CA ALA A 324 -2.36 5.88 1.86
C ALA A 324 -3.18 6.10 3.14
N ALA A 325 -2.52 6.29 4.28
CA ALA A 325 -3.17 6.60 5.55
C ALA A 325 -3.83 7.99 5.54
N ALA A 326 -3.16 9.00 4.99
CA ALA A 326 -3.67 10.38 4.96
C ALA A 326 -4.92 10.55 4.06
N PHE A 327 -4.94 9.89 2.90
CA PHE A 327 -6.07 9.95 1.98
C PHE A 327 -7.17 8.92 2.30
N GLY A 328 -6.82 7.84 2.99
CA GLY A 328 -7.75 6.77 3.35
C GLY A 328 -8.40 6.14 2.12
N SER A 329 -9.73 6.12 2.07
CA SER A 329 -10.49 5.58 0.93
C SER A 329 -10.64 6.57 -0.24
N ASN A 330 -10.17 7.81 -0.10
CA ASN A 330 -10.31 8.82 -1.14
C ASN A 330 -9.30 8.57 -2.26
N PRO A 331 -9.67 8.82 -3.53
CA PRO A 331 -8.77 8.65 -4.66
C PRO A 331 -7.65 9.68 -4.64
N TYR A 332 -6.42 9.27 -4.89
CA TYR A 332 -5.26 10.17 -4.97
C TYR A 332 -4.25 9.70 -6.01
N VAL A 333 -3.44 10.64 -6.53
CA VAL A 333 -2.37 10.36 -7.50
C VAL A 333 -1.06 10.98 -7.00
N ILE A 334 -0.02 10.17 -6.88
CA ILE A 334 1.35 10.55 -6.55
C ILE A 334 2.16 10.62 -7.84
N VAL A 335 2.89 11.73 -8.02
CA VAL A 335 3.81 11.98 -9.11
C VAL A 335 5.20 12.20 -8.53
N GLU A 336 6.11 11.28 -8.75
CA GLU A 336 7.52 11.41 -8.42
C GLU A 336 8.28 11.95 -9.63
N LYS A 337 9.02 13.04 -9.44
CA LYS A 337 9.87 13.64 -10.47
C LYS A 337 11.32 13.49 -10.11
N TYR A 338 12.11 13.01 -11.05
CA TYR A 338 13.54 12.80 -10.92
C TYR A 338 14.32 13.82 -11.75
N ASN A 339 15.61 13.98 -11.43
CA ASN A 339 16.51 14.83 -12.21
C ASN A 339 16.57 14.35 -13.67
N SER A 340 16.64 15.31 -14.60
CA SER A 340 16.59 15.02 -16.03
C SER A 340 17.72 14.08 -16.48
N GLY A 341 17.38 13.07 -17.28
CA GLY A 341 18.31 12.09 -17.85
C GLY A 341 18.79 11.03 -16.85
N LYS A 342 18.08 10.85 -15.73
CA LYS A 342 18.49 9.94 -14.65
C LYS A 342 17.67 8.66 -14.57
N SER A 343 16.72 8.45 -15.47
CA SER A 343 15.95 7.22 -15.61
C SER A 343 15.34 6.76 -14.29
N CYS A 344 14.86 7.73 -13.50
CA CYS A 344 14.28 7.51 -12.18
C CYS A 344 15.15 6.73 -11.19
N ALA A 345 16.48 6.91 -11.24
CA ALA A 345 17.38 6.40 -10.23
C ALA A 345 16.98 6.94 -8.85
N ALA A 346 16.89 6.05 -7.84
CA ALA A 346 16.35 6.41 -6.53
C ALA A 346 17.05 7.60 -5.86
N ALA A 347 18.37 7.72 -6.04
CA ALA A 347 19.18 8.82 -5.51
C ALA A 347 18.96 10.17 -6.22
N GLU A 348 18.24 10.17 -7.34
CA GLU A 348 18.02 11.33 -8.21
C GLU A 348 16.58 11.86 -8.10
N LEU A 349 15.83 11.41 -7.09
CA LEU A 349 14.49 11.92 -6.80
C LEU A 349 14.60 13.41 -6.45
N ALA A 350 13.89 14.25 -7.19
CA ALA A 350 13.95 15.70 -7.04
C ALA A 350 12.75 16.24 -6.24
N SER A 351 11.54 15.78 -6.58
CA SER A 351 10.32 16.17 -5.89
C SER A 351 9.23 15.11 -6.02
N ILE A 352 8.25 15.19 -5.13
CA ILE A 352 7.02 14.40 -5.21
C ILE A 352 5.83 15.36 -5.10
N THR A 353 4.78 15.12 -5.88
CA THR A 353 3.52 15.84 -5.76
C THR A 353 2.39 14.83 -5.61
N THR A 354 1.49 15.03 -4.66
CA THR A 354 0.30 14.19 -4.47
C THR A 354 -0.95 15.03 -4.62
N TYR A 355 -1.87 14.56 -5.46
CA TYR A 355 -3.12 15.22 -5.81
C TYR A 355 -4.29 14.41 -5.25
N LEU A 356 -5.21 15.06 -4.54
CA LEU A 356 -6.55 14.50 -4.34
C LEU A 356 -7.23 14.37 -5.71
N ALA A 357 -7.64 13.17 -6.06
CA ALA A 357 -8.15 12.84 -7.39
C ALA A 357 -9.67 12.61 -7.36
N ASP A 358 -10.43 13.53 -6.76
CA ASP A 358 -11.88 13.41 -6.59
C ASP A 358 -12.69 14.10 -7.72
N GLY A 359 -11.99 14.63 -8.74
CA GLY A 359 -12.57 15.32 -9.89
C GLY A 359 -12.94 16.79 -9.65
N LYS A 360 -12.86 17.30 -8.41
CA LYS A 360 -13.15 18.71 -8.09
C LYS A 360 -11.97 19.63 -8.41
N CYS A 361 -12.25 20.92 -8.49
CA CYS A 361 -11.22 21.95 -8.51
C CYS A 361 -10.62 22.14 -7.12
N HIS A 362 -9.31 22.03 -7.03
CA HIS A 362 -8.56 22.26 -5.80
C HIS A 362 -7.50 23.31 -6.03
N LYS A 363 -7.30 24.20 -5.05
CA LYS A 363 -6.25 25.21 -5.12
C LYS A 363 -4.89 24.58 -4.81
N THR A 364 -3.89 24.86 -5.63
CA THR A 364 -2.49 24.58 -5.26
C THR A 364 -1.89 25.74 -4.46
N ASP A 365 -2.39 26.95 -4.70
CA ASP A 365 -2.04 28.19 -3.99
C ASP A 365 -3.17 29.22 -4.16
N SER A 366 -2.94 30.50 -3.83
CA SER A 366 -3.94 31.57 -3.97
C SER A 366 -4.31 31.93 -5.42
N ALA A 367 -3.48 31.56 -6.39
CA ALA A 367 -3.57 31.95 -7.79
C ALA A 367 -3.73 30.77 -8.75
N LYS A 368 -3.39 29.54 -8.36
CA LYS A 368 -3.40 28.35 -9.22
C LYS A 368 -4.25 27.23 -8.64
N SER A 369 -4.71 26.36 -9.51
CA SER A 369 -5.54 25.23 -9.15
C SER A 369 -5.25 24.00 -10.01
N TYR A 370 -5.87 22.88 -9.66
CA TYR A 370 -5.80 21.66 -10.41
C TYR A 370 -7.11 20.86 -10.31
N ARG A 371 -7.28 19.93 -11.25
CA ARG A 371 -8.27 18.85 -11.21
C ARG A 371 -7.54 17.54 -11.45
N ALA A 372 -7.81 16.53 -10.63
CA ALA A 372 -7.27 15.19 -10.86
C ALA A 372 -8.37 14.13 -10.81
N THR A 373 -8.23 13.11 -11.65
CA THR A 373 -9.06 11.90 -11.64
C THR A 373 -8.19 10.67 -11.78
N ARG A 374 -8.64 9.56 -11.22
CA ARG A 374 -8.00 8.25 -11.27
C ARG A 374 -9.04 7.18 -11.59
N SER A 375 -8.82 6.44 -12.65
CA SER A 375 -9.70 5.38 -13.13
C SER A 375 -9.44 4.04 -12.41
N ALA A 376 -10.37 3.11 -12.53
CA ALA A 376 -10.25 1.77 -11.96
C ALA A 376 -9.15 0.90 -12.61
N ASP A 377 -8.72 1.24 -13.84
CA ASP A 377 -7.58 0.63 -14.53
C ASP A 377 -6.23 1.29 -14.15
N ASN A 378 -6.22 2.11 -13.10
CA ASN A 378 -5.09 2.88 -12.61
C ASN A 378 -4.60 4.00 -13.55
N SER A 379 -5.25 4.24 -14.70
CA SER A 379 -4.99 5.46 -15.47
C SER A 379 -5.42 6.70 -14.68
N ALA A 380 -4.81 7.85 -14.97
CA ALA A 380 -5.13 9.10 -14.30
C ALA A 380 -5.07 10.29 -15.25
N SER A 381 -5.82 11.34 -14.92
CA SER A 381 -5.74 12.64 -15.56
C SER A 381 -5.44 13.68 -14.50
N ILE A 382 -4.40 14.48 -14.72
CA ILE A 382 -4.05 15.62 -13.88
C ILE A 382 -4.07 16.85 -14.76
N LYS A 383 -4.89 17.83 -14.44
CA LYS A 383 -4.99 19.11 -15.15
C LYS A 383 -4.63 20.21 -14.19
N THR A 384 -3.61 20.99 -14.52
CA THR A 384 -3.23 22.18 -13.74
C THR A 384 -3.67 23.44 -14.46
N TYR A 385 -3.98 24.49 -13.71
CA TYR A 385 -4.53 25.74 -14.21
C TYR A 385 -3.72 26.92 -13.69
N SER A 386 -3.69 27.99 -14.48
CA SER A 386 -3.00 29.24 -14.10
C SER A 386 -3.87 30.16 -13.24
N ASP A 387 -5.13 29.81 -13.02
CA ASP A 387 -6.06 30.50 -12.11
C ASP A 387 -6.47 29.59 -10.93
N ALA A 388 -7.15 30.16 -9.93
CA ALA A 388 -7.57 29.45 -8.72
C ALA A 388 -8.94 28.75 -8.83
N VAL A 389 -9.60 28.80 -10.00
CA VAL A 389 -10.99 28.33 -10.21
C VAL A 389 -11.12 27.27 -11.31
N CYS A 390 -9.99 26.82 -11.85
CA CYS A 390 -9.91 25.84 -12.93
C CYS A 390 -10.57 26.32 -14.24
N GLY A 391 -10.39 27.60 -14.60
CA GLY A 391 -11.02 28.21 -15.78
C GLY A 391 -10.08 28.42 -16.98
N THR A 392 -8.80 28.69 -16.75
CA THR A 392 -7.84 29.20 -17.74
C THR A 392 -6.45 28.58 -17.59
N GLY A 393 -5.71 28.53 -18.70
CA GLY A 393 -4.32 28.05 -18.74
C GLY A 393 -4.17 26.56 -18.44
N GLU A 394 -5.12 25.73 -18.87
CA GLU A 394 -5.10 24.29 -18.64
C GLU A 394 -3.83 23.65 -19.21
N THR A 395 -3.08 22.94 -18.36
CA THR A 395 -1.96 22.09 -18.74
C THR A 395 -2.26 20.64 -18.33
N PRO A 396 -2.63 19.77 -19.28
CA PRO A 396 -2.98 18.39 -19.00
C PRO A 396 -1.74 17.49 -18.90
N THR A 397 -1.75 16.59 -17.93
CA THR A 397 -0.85 15.45 -17.79
C THR A 397 -1.70 14.18 -17.77
N ALA A 398 -1.58 13.38 -18.83
CA ALA A 398 -2.27 12.10 -18.94
C ALA A 398 -1.36 10.97 -18.47
N VAL A 399 -1.92 10.04 -17.70
CA VAL A 399 -1.23 8.87 -17.17
C VAL A 399 -1.93 7.64 -17.71
N SER A 400 -1.22 6.83 -18.49
CA SER A 400 -1.76 5.58 -19.02
C SER A 400 -1.98 4.54 -17.91
N ALA A 401 -2.83 3.54 -18.18
CA ALA A 401 -3.05 2.42 -17.26
C ALA A 401 -1.74 1.66 -16.95
N SER A 402 -0.86 1.52 -17.94
CA SER A 402 0.47 0.89 -17.75
C SER A 402 1.37 1.71 -16.84
N GLN A 403 1.44 3.03 -17.04
CA GLN A 403 2.21 3.92 -16.18
C GLN A 403 1.73 3.86 -14.73
N GLY A 404 0.40 3.92 -14.51
CA GLY A 404 -0.20 3.89 -13.18
C GLY A 404 -0.16 2.53 -12.47
N THR A 405 0.01 1.42 -13.20
CA THR A 405 0.08 0.06 -12.64
C THR A 405 1.51 -0.38 -12.37
N ASP A 406 2.41 -0.17 -13.33
CA ASP A 406 3.76 -0.75 -13.29
C ASP A 406 4.73 0.13 -12.49
N HIS A 407 4.30 1.34 -12.09
CA HIS A 407 5.14 2.37 -11.47
C HIS A 407 6.47 2.58 -12.25
N THR A 408 6.38 2.41 -13.57
CA THR A 408 7.55 2.43 -14.45
C THR A 408 8.05 3.84 -14.63
N CYS A 409 9.37 3.97 -14.75
CA CYS A 409 9.95 5.24 -15.09
C CYS A 409 9.59 5.62 -16.52
N PHE A 410 8.94 6.77 -16.69
CA PHE A 410 8.67 7.37 -17.98
C PHE A 410 9.10 8.83 -17.96
N SER A 411 10.08 9.19 -18.78
CA SER A 411 10.60 10.57 -18.88
C SER A 411 10.96 11.15 -17.50
N ASP A 412 11.76 10.42 -16.73
CA ASP A 412 12.19 10.79 -15.37
C ASP A 412 11.02 11.02 -14.38
N THR A 413 9.86 10.40 -14.64
CA THR A 413 8.67 10.50 -13.81
C THR A 413 8.13 9.11 -13.48
N LYS A 414 7.66 8.91 -12.25
CA LYS A 414 6.82 7.76 -11.88
C LYS A 414 5.49 8.27 -11.36
N VAL A 415 4.41 7.58 -11.73
CA VAL A 415 3.06 7.94 -11.30
C VAL A 415 2.35 6.73 -10.73
N TYR A 416 1.71 6.91 -9.58
CA TYR A 416 0.95 5.86 -8.92
C TYR A 416 -0.11 6.47 -8.00
N GLY A 417 -0.89 5.67 -7.28
CA GLY A 417 -1.93 6.21 -6.40
C GLY A 417 -2.84 5.15 -5.83
N GLY A 418 -3.89 5.59 -5.14
CA GLY A 418 -4.91 4.74 -4.54
C GLY A 418 -6.32 5.22 -4.89
N GLY A 419 -7.29 4.32 -4.78
CA GLY A 419 -8.70 4.61 -5.03
C GLY A 419 -9.06 4.85 -6.51
N SER A 420 -10.35 5.04 -6.76
CA SER A 420 -10.90 5.41 -8.06
C SER A 420 -11.89 6.55 -7.89
N THR A 421 -11.82 7.54 -8.79
CA THR A 421 -12.73 8.68 -8.79
C THR A 421 -14.13 8.20 -9.17
N PRO A 422 -15.15 8.47 -8.35
CA PRO A 422 -16.52 8.27 -8.78
C PRO A 422 -16.81 9.08 -10.04
N LEU A 423 -17.51 8.49 -11.01
CA LEU A 423 -18.01 9.25 -12.15
C LEU A 423 -19.25 10.03 -11.70
N TYR A 424 -19.14 11.36 -11.74
CA TYR A 424 -20.22 12.28 -11.39
C TYR A 424 -21.09 12.54 -12.62
N LEU A 425 -22.38 12.67 -12.35
CA LEU A 425 -23.42 12.73 -13.36
C LEU A 425 -24.23 14.02 -13.19
N THR A 426 -24.39 14.75 -14.28
CA THR A 426 -25.29 15.90 -14.38
C THR A 426 -26.47 15.47 -15.23
N SER A 427 -27.66 15.46 -14.63
CA SER A 427 -28.90 15.02 -15.28
C SER A 427 -29.82 16.21 -15.53
N THR A 428 -30.27 16.36 -16.77
CA THR A 428 -31.44 17.16 -17.13
C THR A 428 -32.68 16.31 -16.97
N VAL A 429 -33.53 16.68 -16.02
CA VAL A 429 -34.80 16.01 -15.72
C VAL A 429 -35.92 16.80 -16.37
N SER A 430 -36.70 16.16 -17.22
CA SER A 430 -37.81 16.73 -17.98
C SER A 430 -39.15 16.24 -17.46
N TYR A 431 -40.13 17.14 -17.44
CA TYR A 431 -41.50 16.88 -17.02
C TYR A 431 -42.50 17.42 -18.04
N ASP A 432 -43.63 16.73 -18.20
CA ASP A 432 -44.68 17.17 -19.12
C ASP A 432 -45.59 18.27 -18.52
N THR A 433 -45.53 18.47 -17.20
CA THR A 433 -46.32 19.47 -16.48
C THR A 433 -45.43 20.32 -15.58
N ASN A 434 -45.81 21.58 -15.35
CA ASN A 434 -45.09 22.54 -14.50
C ASN A 434 -45.56 22.54 -13.04
N THR A 435 -46.36 21.55 -12.65
CA THR A 435 -46.95 21.47 -11.31
C THR A 435 -45.94 21.08 -10.23
N ASN A 436 -44.70 20.75 -10.62
CA ASN A 436 -43.64 20.30 -9.75
C ASN A 436 -42.46 21.27 -9.75
N THR A 437 -41.77 21.43 -8.63
CA THR A 437 -40.56 22.27 -8.50
C THR A 437 -39.32 21.62 -9.16
N CYS A 438 -39.51 20.71 -10.12
CA CYS A 438 -38.48 19.82 -10.66
C CYS A 438 -37.76 18.95 -9.61
N SER A 439 -38.33 18.87 -8.40
CA SER A 439 -37.87 18.02 -7.29
C SER A 439 -38.93 17.02 -6.82
N SER A 440 -40.12 17.04 -7.43
CA SER A 440 -41.27 16.20 -7.10
C SER A 440 -41.96 15.71 -8.39
N GLY A 441 -42.71 14.61 -8.30
CA GLY A 441 -43.45 14.04 -9.44
C GLY A 441 -42.61 13.11 -10.33
N VAL A 442 -43.30 12.39 -11.23
CA VAL A 442 -42.68 11.41 -12.13
C VAL A 442 -42.08 12.13 -13.35
N PRO A 443 -40.76 12.02 -13.60
CA PRO A 443 -40.14 12.58 -14.80
C PRO A 443 -40.67 11.89 -16.06
N SER A 444 -40.77 12.63 -17.17
CA SER A 444 -40.98 12.02 -18.49
C SER A 444 -39.64 11.56 -19.08
N LEU A 445 -38.61 12.39 -19.06
CA LEU A 445 -37.28 12.04 -19.61
C LEU A 445 -36.16 12.50 -18.66
N VAL A 446 -35.13 11.69 -18.49
CA VAL A 446 -33.89 12.11 -17.83
C VAL A 446 -32.73 11.91 -18.80
N THR A 447 -32.04 12.99 -19.18
CA THR A 447 -30.83 12.91 -19.99
C THR A 447 -29.63 13.28 -19.13
N THR A 448 -28.62 12.43 -19.11
CA THR A 448 -27.50 12.54 -18.18
C THR A 448 -26.19 12.47 -18.94
N THR A 449 -25.29 13.39 -18.61
CA THR A 449 -23.91 13.40 -19.07
C THR A 449 -22.96 13.17 -17.92
N THR A 450 -21.77 12.67 -18.23
CA THR A 450 -20.65 12.66 -17.28
C THR A 450 -20.07 14.06 -17.18
N GLY A 451 -19.80 14.50 -15.95
CA GLY A 451 -19.31 15.85 -15.66
C GLY A 451 -18.40 15.89 -14.45
N ASN A 452 -17.87 17.08 -14.15
CA ASN A 452 -17.05 17.29 -12.96
C ASN A 452 -17.96 17.45 -11.72
N THR A 453 -17.54 16.90 -10.60
CA THR A 453 -18.26 16.84 -9.31
C THR A 453 -18.86 18.17 -8.86
N ASP A 454 -18.10 19.24 -8.99
CA ASP A 454 -18.36 20.60 -8.50
C ASP A 454 -19.07 21.49 -9.53
N THR A 455 -19.31 20.98 -10.74
CA THR A 455 -20.02 21.73 -11.79
C THR A 455 -21.54 21.53 -11.78
N CYS A 456 -22.03 20.52 -11.04
CA CYS A 456 -23.45 20.24 -10.97
C CYS A 456 -24.10 20.98 -9.81
N THR A 457 -25.04 21.89 -10.13
CA THR A 457 -25.92 22.54 -9.16
C THR A 457 -27.35 22.08 -9.43
N ALA A 458 -27.97 21.40 -8.46
CA ALA A 458 -29.34 20.94 -8.60
C ALA A 458 -30.31 22.14 -8.67
N SER A 459 -31.25 22.10 -9.60
CA SER A 459 -32.27 23.14 -9.70
C SER A 459 -33.27 23.02 -8.56
N THR A 460 -33.67 24.16 -8.00
CA THR A 460 -34.73 24.24 -6.99
C THR A 460 -36.12 24.47 -7.59
N ALA A 461 -36.19 24.79 -8.88
CA ALA A 461 -37.42 24.99 -9.64
C ALA A 461 -37.23 24.59 -11.12
N CYS A 462 -38.33 24.24 -11.80
CA CYS A 462 -38.30 24.01 -13.24
C CYS A 462 -38.14 25.30 -14.04
N THR A 463 -37.53 25.18 -15.22
CA THR A 463 -37.48 26.22 -16.25
C THR A 463 -38.27 25.79 -17.48
N GLY A 464 -38.69 26.76 -18.30
CA GLY A 464 -39.43 26.53 -19.55
C GLY A 464 -40.82 27.17 -19.56
N GLY A 465 -41.21 27.74 -20.71
CA GLY A 465 -42.54 28.33 -20.91
C GLY A 465 -43.63 27.32 -21.34
N ALA A 466 -43.22 26.11 -21.74
CA ALA A 466 -44.09 25.00 -22.12
C ALA A 466 -43.33 23.67 -21.95
N ALA A 467 -44.07 22.55 -21.93
CA ALA A 467 -43.47 21.23 -21.85
C ALA A 467 -42.51 20.94 -23.03
N PRO A 468 -41.33 20.31 -22.79
CA PRO A 468 -40.90 19.79 -21.49
C PRO A 468 -40.35 20.88 -20.57
N TYR A 469 -40.80 20.88 -19.31
CA TYR A 469 -40.22 21.68 -18.23
C TYR A 469 -38.99 20.96 -17.69
N THR A 470 -37.88 21.68 -17.50
CA THR A 470 -36.60 21.04 -17.18
C THR A 470 -35.98 21.57 -15.90
N GLY A 471 -35.29 20.68 -15.19
CA GLY A 471 -34.42 20.99 -14.06
C GLY A 471 -33.15 20.15 -14.08
N THR A 472 -32.18 20.54 -13.27
CA THR A 472 -30.91 19.82 -13.12
C THR A 472 -30.91 18.99 -11.84
N SER A 473 -30.46 17.74 -11.93
CA SER A 473 -30.22 16.84 -10.81
C SER A 473 -28.79 16.30 -10.85
N CYS A 474 -28.18 16.16 -9.68
CA CYS A 474 -26.78 15.78 -9.51
C CYS A 474 -26.70 14.41 -8.84
N SER A 475 -25.98 13.48 -9.47
CA SER A 475 -25.85 12.11 -8.96
C SER A 475 -24.47 11.54 -9.26
N THR A 476 -24.26 10.28 -8.89
CA THR A 476 -23.08 9.50 -9.26
C THR A 476 -23.48 8.27 -10.06
N VAL A 477 -22.55 7.66 -10.80
CA VAL A 477 -22.84 6.41 -11.53
C VAL A 477 -23.30 5.28 -10.60
N SER A 478 -22.84 5.24 -9.34
CA SER A 478 -23.23 4.24 -8.35
C SER A 478 -24.63 4.48 -7.79
N SER A 479 -25.03 5.73 -7.55
CA SER A 479 -26.37 6.07 -7.04
C SER A 479 -27.45 6.08 -8.11
N TYR A 480 -27.09 6.34 -9.38
CA TYR A 480 -28.04 6.64 -10.47
C TYR A 480 -29.23 5.68 -10.58
N LYS A 481 -29.01 4.35 -10.43
CA LYS A 481 -30.10 3.37 -10.52
C LYS A 481 -31.12 3.52 -9.38
N ALA A 482 -30.64 3.78 -8.16
CA ALA A 482 -31.48 4.02 -7.00
C ALA A 482 -32.20 5.38 -7.13
N ASP A 483 -31.48 6.39 -7.61
CA ASP A 483 -32.04 7.73 -7.86
C ASP A 483 -33.21 7.66 -8.87
N MET A 484 -33.04 6.91 -9.97
CA MET A 484 -34.12 6.70 -10.94
C MET A 484 -35.27 5.85 -10.36
N ALA A 485 -34.98 4.82 -9.58
CA ALA A 485 -36.04 4.04 -8.93
C ALA A 485 -36.89 4.91 -7.99
N ALA A 486 -36.27 5.83 -7.26
CA ALA A 486 -36.97 6.78 -6.41
C ALA A 486 -37.76 7.82 -7.22
N ALA A 487 -37.17 8.38 -8.27
CA ALA A 487 -37.80 9.41 -9.10
C ALA A 487 -39.03 8.88 -9.87
N PHE A 488 -38.95 7.67 -10.42
CA PHE A 488 -40.05 7.07 -11.18
C PHE A 488 -41.04 6.31 -10.29
N GLY A 489 -40.66 5.93 -9.07
CA GLY A 489 -41.52 5.20 -8.13
C GLY A 489 -42.06 3.91 -8.72
N SER A 490 -43.40 3.77 -8.77
CA SER A 490 -44.08 2.62 -9.37
C SER A 490 -44.22 2.69 -10.90
N SER A 491 -43.89 3.82 -11.51
CA SER A 491 -44.04 4.01 -12.96
C SER A 491 -42.98 3.20 -13.72
N PRO A 492 -43.34 2.55 -14.84
CA PRO A 492 -42.38 1.82 -15.65
C PRO A 492 -41.38 2.77 -16.31
N TYR A 493 -40.09 2.43 -16.30
CA TYR A 493 -39.05 3.25 -16.93
C TYR A 493 -37.92 2.42 -17.53
N MET A 494 -37.18 3.03 -18.46
CA MET A 494 -36.05 2.42 -19.17
C MET A 494 -34.83 3.32 -19.17
N ILE A 495 -33.75 2.89 -18.54
CA ILE A 495 -32.41 3.48 -18.55
C ILE A 495 -31.61 2.91 -19.72
N VAL A 496 -31.11 3.76 -20.61
CA VAL A 496 -30.21 3.42 -21.71
C VAL A 496 -28.87 4.09 -21.45
N LYS A 497 -27.82 3.31 -21.19
CA LYS A 497 -26.43 3.78 -21.06
C LYS A 497 -25.72 3.57 -22.38
N LYS A 498 -25.15 4.64 -22.95
CA LYS A 498 -24.33 4.59 -24.16
C LYS A 498 -22.86 4.79 -23.82
N TYR A 499 -22.01 4.09 -24.53
CA TYR A 499 -20.57 4.16 -24.40
C TYR A 499 -19.92 4.55 -25.72
N THR A 500 -18.66 5.00 -25.68
CA THR A 500 -17.87 5.27 -26.88
C THR A 500 -17.84 4.03 -27.76
N SER A 501 -18.08 4.21 -29.06
CA SER A 501 -18.11 3.12 -30.05
C SER A 501 -16.83 2.28 -30.00
N GLY A 502 -16.98 0.96 -29.95
CA GLY A 502 -15.88 -0.01 -29.90
C GLY A 502 -15.29 -0.27 -28.51
N MET A 503 -15.75 0.43 -27.48
CA MET A 503 -15.17 0.35 -26.12
C MET A 503 -15.83 -0.68 -25.20
N LYS A 504 -16.77 -1.49 -25.71
CA LYS A 504 -17.38 -2.64 -25.04
C LYS A 504 -17.90 -2.30 -23.63
N CYS A 505 -18.50 -1.12 -23.49
CA CYS A 505 -18.97 -0.56 -22.23
C CYS A 505 -17.95 -0.41 -21.10
N ALA A 506 -16.68 -0.11 -21.43
CA ALA A 506 -15.73 0.33 -20.42
C ALA A 506 -16.31 1.53 -19.63
N ALA A 507 -16.29 1.46 -18.29
CA ALA A 507 -16.96 2.44 -17.44
C ALA A 507 -16.49 3.89 -17.69
N ALA A 508 -15.19 4.07 -17.93
CA ALA A 508 -14.58 5.37 -18.26
C ALA A 508 -15.00 5.93 -19.63
N GLN A 509 -15.63 5.10 -20.47
CA GLN A 509 -16.08 5.45 -21.82
C GLN A 509 -17.59 5.69 -21.87
N LEU A 510 -18.23 5.92 -20.73
CA LEU A 510 -19.65 6.26 -20.67
C LEU A 510 -19.86 7.66 -21.29
N THR A 511 -20.59 7.71 -22.41
CA THR A 511 -20.84 8.95 -23.17
C THR A 511 -22.17 9.60 -22.80
N GLY A 512 -23.12 8.84 -22.27
CA GLY A 512 -24.38 9.38 -21.78
C GLY A 512 -25.31 8.31 -21.22
N ILE A 513 -26.28 8.76 -20.43
CA ILE A 513 -27.39 7.94 -19.95
C ILE A 513 -28.69 8.66 -20.32
N THR A 514 -29.67 7.94 -20.83
CA THR A 514 -31.02 8.46 -21.04
C THR A 514 -32.03 7.54 -20.38
N THR A 515 -32.86 8.07 -19.49
CA THR A 515 -33.95 7.34 -18.84
C THR A 515 -35.28 7.83 -19.36
N TYR A 516 -36.08 6.91 -19.89
CA TYR A 516 -37.38 7.15 -20.50
C TYR A 516 -38.50 6.65 -19.58
N LEU A 517 -39.53 7.47 -19.35
CA LEU A 517 -40.82 6.97 -18.87
C LEU A 517 -41.40 6.02 -19.93
N ALA A 518 -41.75 4.80 -19.52
CA ALA A 518 -42.18 3.71 -20.39
C ALA A 518 -43.66 3.34 -20.15
N ASP A 519 -44.53 4.33 -20.07
CA ASP A 519 -45.97 4.18 -19.81
C ASP A 519 -46.79 3.98 -21.10
N GLY A 520 -46.14 4.02 -22.27
CA GLY A 520 -46.77 3.91 -23.59
C GLY A 520 -47.34 5.21 -24.15
N ASN A 521 -47.31 6.31 -23.39
CA ASN A 521 -47.79 7.61 -23.83
C ASN A 521 -46.74 8.35 -24.68
N CYS A 522 -47.19 9.43 -25.33
CA CYS A 522 -46.33 10.33 -26.07
C CYS A 522 -45.75 11.42 -25.15
N HIS A 523 -44.43 11.52 -25.08
CA HIS A 523 -43.71 12.51 -24.27
C HIS A 523 -42.84 13.40 -25.15
N LYS A 524 -42.86 14.71 -24.92
CA LYS A 524 -42.04 15.65 -25.68
C LYS A 524 -40.58 15.60 -25.22
N THR A 525 -39.65 15.52 -26.16
CA THR A 525 -38.20 15.69 -25.90
C THR A 525 -37.70 17.09 -26.24
N GLY A 526 -38.53 17.87 -26.94
CA GLY A 526 -38.29 19.26 -27.32
C GLY A 526 -39.53 19.86 -27.99
N SER A 527 -39.38 21.02 -28.65
CA SER A 527 -40.49 21.70 -29.33
C SER A 527 -41.01 20.98 -30.57
N SER A 528 -40.18 20.13 -31.20
CA SER A 528 -40.47 19.46 -32.47
C SER A 528 -40.14 17.97 -32.46
N THR A 529 -39.90 17.37 -31.30
CA THR A 529 -39.54 15.95 -31.18
C THR A 529 -40.21 15.34 -29.96
N SER A 530 -40.55 14.06 -30.06
CA SER A 530 -41.19 13.30 -28.99
C SER A 530 -40.71 11.86 -28.99
N TYR A 531 -41.12 11.11 -27.98
CA TYR A 531 -40.91 9.67 -27.92
C TYR A 531 -42.12 8.98 -27.27
N ALA A 532 -42.27 7.69 -27.54
CA ALA A 532 -43.11 6.78 -26.77
C ALA A 532 -42.28 5.54 -26.42
N ALA A 533 -42.42 5.05 -25.20
CA ALA A 533 -41.70 3.86 -24.75
C ALA A 533 -42.61 2.87 -24.02
N THR A 534 -42.36 1.58 -24.20
CA THR A 534 -43.06 0.50 -23.51
C THR A 534 -42.08 -0.54 -22.98
N ARG A 535 -42.45 -1.22 -21.90
CA ARG A 535 -41.69 -2.25 -21.23
C ARG A 535 -42.60 -3.40 -20.80
N SER A 536 -42.23 -4.60 -21.22
CA SER A 536 -42.91 -5.86 -20.92
C SER A 536 -42.47 -6.45 -19.58
N ALA A 537 -43.21 -7.45 -19.11
CA ALA A 537 -42.92 -8.16 -17.85
C ALA A 537 -41.60 -8.96 -17.88
N ASP A 538 -41.23 -9.47 -19.06
CA ASP A 538 -39.97 -10.17 -19.31
C ASP A 538 -38.77 -9.21 -19.47
N GLY A 539 -39.00 -7.91 -19.31
CA GLY A 539 -37.99 -6.87 -19.46
C GLY A 539 -37.70 -6.44 -20.90
N SER A 540 -38.32 -7.07 -21.91
CA SER A 540 -38.28 -6.57 -23.28
C SER A 540 -38.92 -5.19 -23.37
N ALA A 541 -38.46 -4.36 -24.30
CA ALA A 541 -38.90 -2.97 -24.38
C ALA A 541 -38.77 -2.39 -25.79
N VAL A 542 -39.53 -1.34 -26.03
CA VAL A 542 -39.46 -0.55 -27.25
C VAL A 542 -39.36 0.92 -26.86
N ILE A 543 -38.44 1.65 -27.47
CA ILE A 543 -38.38 3.12 -27.43
C ILE A 543 -38.48 3.60 -28.87
N GLN A 544 -39.56 4.30 -29.20
CA GLN A 544 -39.77 4.92 -30.50
C GLN A 544 -39.60 6.42 -30.35
N SER A 545 -38.60 6.98 -31.03
CA SER A 545 -38.48 8.44 -31.21
C SER A 545 -39.31 8.91 -32.40
N TYR A 546 -39.72 10.18 -32.38
CA TYR A 546 -40.50 10.82 -33.43
C TYR A 546 -39.91 12.18 -33.78
N ASN A 547 -40.00 12.53 -35.06
CA ASN A 547 -39.50 13.80 -35.62
C ASN A 547 -40.54 14.93 -35.55
N ASP A 548 -41.61 14.76 -34.76
CA ASP A 548 -42.57 15.78 -34.38
C ASP A 548 -42.86 15.70 -32.88
N ALA A 549 -43.61 16.66 -32.33
CA ALA A 549 -43.93 16.75 -30.90
C ALA A 549 -45.19 15.96 -30.48
N THR A 550 -45.80 15.20 -31.38
CA THR A 550 -47.12 14.55 -31.23
C THR A 550 -47.09 13.04 -31.46
N CYS A 551 -45.91 12.46 -31.67
CA CYS A 551 -45.72 11.04 -31.98
C CYS A 551 -46.40 10.59 -33.29
N GLY A 552 -46.47 11.46 -34.30
CA GLY A 552 -47.05 11.14 -35.61
C GLY A 552 -46.03 10.55 -36.60
N THR A 553 -44.87 11.19 -36.70
CA THR A 553 -43.84 10.96 -37.71
C THR A 553 -42.71 10.15 -37.11
N ALA A 554 -42.75 8.84 -37.35
CA ALA A 554 -41.79 7.89 -36.78
C ALA A 554 -40.34 8.26 -37.15
N GLY A 555 -39.49 8.33 -36.14
CA GLY A 555 -38.04 8.42 -36.24
C GLY A 555 -37.37 7.08 -35.94
N THR A 556 -36.28 7.10 -35.18
CA THR A 556 -35.52 5.90 -34.82
C THR A 556 -36.25 5.05 -33.77
N ARG A 557 -36.22 3.73 -33.97
CA ARG A 557 -36.75 2.73 -33.03
C ARG A 557 -35.61 1.94 -32.40
N LEU A 558 -35.60 1.88 -31.07
CA LEU A 558 -34.77 0.94 -30.30
C LEU A 558 -35.68 -0.16 -29.78
N THR A 559 -35.36 -1.41 -30.13
CA THR A 559 -36.04 -2.61 -29.62
C THR A 559 -35.05 -3.40 -28.77
N VAL A 560 -35.48 -3.77 -27.57
CA VAL A 560 -34.69 -4.53 -26.60
C VAL A 560 -35.41 -5.85 -26.36
N THR A 561 -34.76 -6.97 -26.67
CA THR A 561 -35.31 -8.30 -26.40
C THR A 561 -35.12 -8.67 -24.93
N ALA A 562 -35.89 -9.66 -24.44
CA ALA A 562 -35.71 -10.18 -23.09
C ALA A 562 -34.27 -10.72 -22.86
N ALA A 563 -33.68 -11.36 -23.86
CA ALA A 563 -32.30 -11.87 -23.79
C ALA A 563 -31.26 -10.75 -23.65
N GLN A 564 -31.48 -9.60 -24.29
CA GLN A 564 -30.59 -8.43 -24.21
C GLN A 564 -30.60 -7.74 -22.84
N THR A 565 -31.51 -8.10 -21.94
CA THR A 565 -31.47 -7.65 -20.53
C THR A 565 -30.28 -8.24 -19.76
N ALA A 566 -29.61 -9.26 -20.31
CA ALA A 566 -28.31 -9.75 -19.84
C ALA A 566 -27.21 -8.69 -19.95
N ASN A 567 -27.42 -7.62 -20.70
CA ASN A 567 -26.53 -6.45 -20.77
C ASN A 567 -25.11 -6.78 -21.27
N SER A 568 -24.99 -7.72 -22.22
CA SER A 568 -23.76 -7.87 -23.00
C SER A 568 -23.53 -6.61 -23.83
N CYS A 569 -22.26 -6.21 -23.97
CA CYS A 569 -21.85 -5.03 -24.71
C CYS A 569 -21.33 -5.33 -26.11
N ALA A 570 -21.49 -6.57 -26.55
CA ALA A 570 -21.30 -6.99 -27.91
C ALA A 570 -22.63 -6.95 -28.68
N ALA A 571 -22.56 -6.80 -30.00
CA ALA A 571 -23.71 -7.00 -30.89
C ALA A 571 -24.01 -8.49 -31.04
N ASP A 572 -24.58 -9.10 -30.01
CA ASP A 572 -24.95 -10.52 -29.96
C ASP A 572 -26.38 -10.71 -29.44
N GLY A 573 -26.86 -11.95 -29.35
CA GLY A 573 -28.22 -12.25 -28.87
C GLY A 573 -28.50 -11.81 -27.42
N ASN A 574 -27.45 -11.56 -26.64
CA ASN A 574 -27.53 -11.18 -25.23
C ASN A 574 -27.19 -9.69 -25.01
N GLY A 575 -26.93 -8.93 -26.08
CA GLY A 575 -26.33 -7.60 -25.99
C GLY A 575 -26.69 -6.63 -27.10
N ILE A 576 -26.35 -5.37 -26.85
CA ILE A 576 -26.40 -4.28 -27.83
C ILE A 576 -25.00 -3.66 -27.82
N ALA A 577 -24.39 -3.46 -28.99
CA ALA A 577 -23.05 -2.88 -29.08
C ALA A 577 -22.96 -1.58 -28.28
N ASP A 578 -21.97 -1.52 -27.39
CA ASP A 578 -21.63 -0.34 -26.59
C ASP A 578 -22.83 0.28 -25.84
N THR A 579 -23.83 -0.53 -25.51
CA THR A 579 -25.08 -0.07 -24.88
C THR A 579 -25.53 -1.03 -23.80
N LYS A 580 -25.89 -0.49 -22.63
CA LYS A 580 -26.56 -1.25 -21.56
C LYS A 580 -27.95 -0.69 -21.32
N VAL A 581 -28.93 -1.57 -21.11
CA VAL A 581 -30.33 -1.22 -20.85
C VAL A 581 -30.78 -1.81 -19.52
N TYR A 582 -31.35 -0.97 -18.66
CA TYR A 582 -31.91 -1.34 -17.36
C TYR A 582 -33.27 -0.70 -17.18
N GLY A 583 -34.09 -1.18 -16.26
CA GLY A 583 -35.30 -0.47 -15.88
C GLY A 583 -36.16 -1.27 -14.93
N SER A 584 -37.33 -0.73 -14.63
CA SER A 584 -38.29 -1.33 -13.71
C SER A 584 -39.71 -1.13 -14.21
N GLY A 585 -40.64 -1.86 -13.60
CA GLY A 585 -42.07 -1.79 -13.90
C GLY A 585 -42.46 -2.44 -15.23
N LYS A 586 -43.76 -2.47 -15.47
CA LYS A 586 -44.39 -2.99 -16.68
C LYS A 586 -45.36 -1.94 -17.17
N THR A 587 -45.34 -1.64 -18.46
CA THR A 587 -46.37 -0.79 -19.07
C THR A 587 -47.74 -1.45 -18.87
N PRO A 588 -48.71 -0.77 -18.24
CA PRO A 588 -50.10 -1.20 -18.27
C PRO A 588 -50.49 -1.42 -19.73
N LYS A 589 -51.30 -2.44 -20.04
CA LYS A 589 -51.74 -2.65 -21.42
C LYS A 589 -52.42 -1.36 -21.91
N VAL A 590 -51.79 -0.67 -22.86
CA VAL A 590 -52.40 0.47 -23.54
C VAL A 590 -53.12 -0.09 -24.75
N TYR A 591 -54.44 0.02 -24.74
CA TYR A 591 -55.28 -0.32 -25.88
C TYR A 591 -55.47 0.94 -26.70
N SER A 592 -55.17 0.90 -28.00
CA SER A 592 -55.40 2.03 -28.90
C SER A 592 -56.65 1.76 -29.71
N SER A 593 -57.76 2.42 -29.36
CA SER A 593 -58.99 2.26 -30.12
C SER A 593 -59.10 3.30 -31.24
N THR A 594 -59.29 2.86 -32.48
CA THR A 594 -59.73 3.71 -33.60
C THR A 594 -61.25 3.81 -33.55
N LEU A 595 -61.73 5.05 -33.39
CA LEU A 595 -63.15 5.39 -33.44
C LEU A 595 -63.49 5.85 -34.86
N TYR A 596 -64.44 5.18 -35.50
CA TYR A 596 -65.02 5.61 -36.77
C TYR A 596 -66.32 6.35 -36.51
N PHE A 597 -66.55 7.44 -37.25
CA PHE A 597 -67.75 8.26 -37.15
C PHE A 597 -68.33 8.49 -38.55
N ASP A 598 -69.65 8.46 -38.68
CA ASP A 598 -70.33 8.66 -39.98
C ASP A 598 -70.38 10.13 -40.41
N THR A 599 -70.15 11.07 -39.49
CA THR A 599 -70.14 12.52 -39.79
C THR A 599 -69.00 13.23 -39.07
N ASN A 600 -68.36 14.19 -39.74
CA ASN A 600 -67.29 15.02 -39.16
C ASN A 600 -67.84 16.28 -38.48
N SER A 601 -68.90 16.14 -37.68
CA SER A 601 -69.40 17.24 -36.87
C SER A 601 -68.65 17.22 -35.53
N ASN A 602 -67.97 18.31 -35.16
CA ASN A 602 -67.18 18.50 -33.93
C ASN A 602 -65.79 17.83 -33.86
N ASN A 603 -65.07 17.70 -34.98
CA ASN A 603 -63.66 17.25 -35.00
C ASN A 603 -63.40 15.93 -34.23
N CYS A 604 -64.34 14.98 -34.28
CA CYS A 604 -64.24 13.68 -33.59
C CYS A 604 -64.13 13.77 -32.04
N GLN A 605 -64.45 14.91 -31.41
CA GLN A 605 -64.36 15.07 -29.96
C GLN A 605 -65.65 14.72 -29.21
N SER A 606 -66.81 14.80 -29.86
CA SER A 606 -68.09 14.47 -29.24
C SER A 606 -69.10 13.99 -30.29
N GLY A 607 -69.30 12.68 -30.32
CA GLY A 607 -70.24 11.96 -31.19
C GLY A 607 -70.31 10.50 -30.77
N LEU A 608 -71.40 9.80 -31.10
CA LEU A 608 -71.49 8.35 -30.90
C LEU A 608 -70.66 7.67 -32.01
N PRO A 609 -69.58 6.93 -31.69
CA PRO A 609 -68.79 6.24 -32.71
C PRO A 609 -69.61 5.12 -33.34
N THR A 610 -69.54 5.01 -34.68
CA THR A 610 -70.22 3.95 -35.43
C THR A 610 -69.44 2.65 -35.43
N GLN A 611 -68.14 2.72 -35.17
CA GLN A 611 -67.30 1.56 -34.92
C GLN A 611 -66.18 1.91 -33.95
N VAL A 612 -65.89 1.00 -33.02
CA VAL A 612 -64.72 1.05 -32.14
C VAL A 612 -63.86 -0.16 -32.44
N VAL A 613 -62.67 0.05 -32.99
CA VAL A 613 -61.68 -1.02 -33.22
C VAL A 613 -60.56 -0.83 -32.22
N THR A 614 -60.38 -1.77 -31.28
CA THR A 614 -59.44 -1.66 -30.16
C THR A 614 -58.14 -2.43 -30.38
#